data_AF-A0AA97GKS8-F1
#
_entry.id   AF-A0AA97GKS8-F1
#
_cell.length_a   1.000
_cell.length_b   1.000
_cell.length_c   1.000
_cell.angle_alpha   90.00
_cell.angle_beta   90.00
_cell.angle_gamma   90.00
#
_symmetry.space_group_name_H-M   'P 1'
#
loop_
_entity.id
_entity.type
_entity.pdbx_description
1 polymer ?
#
loop_
_entity_poly.entity_id
_entity_poly.type
_entity_poly.pdbx_seq_one_letter_code
_entity_poly.pdbx_strand_id
1 'polypeptide(L)' 'MAYEIYAECPCCEVTADSINEIEEVFGFRIVQNGEKIPQSYCKICRGLRCSPDNKKCQKI' A
#
# COMPACT_ATOMS: atom_id res chain seq x y z
N MET A 1 19.24 -4.03 -12.71
CA MET A 1 17.83 -4.02 -13.14
C MET A 1 17.10 -3.09 -12.20
N ALA A 2 16.61 -1.94 -12.68
CA ALA A 2 15.74 -1.10 -11.89
C ALA A 2 14.38 -1.81 -11.86
N TYR A 3 14.08 -2.47 -10.74
CA TYR A 3 12.75 -2.95 -10.47
C TYR A 3 11.91 -1.69 -10.22
N GLU A 4 11.14 -1.26 -11.22
CA GLU A 4 10.11 -0.24 -11.03
C GLU A 4 9.10 -0.81 -10.04
N ILE A 5 9.18 -0.38 -8.79
CA ILE A 5 8.24 -0.78 -7.77
C ILE A 5 7.12 0.23 -7.78
N TYR A 6 5.90 -0.24 -7.96
CA TYR A 6 4.72 0.61 -7.99
C TYR A 6 3.65 -0.03 -7.11
N ALA A 7 3.01 0.79 -6.27
CA ALA A 7 1.85 0.39 -5.51
C ALA A 7 0.76 1.47 -5.59
N GLU A 8 -0.47 1.02 -5.79
CA GLU A 8 -1.65 1.87 -5.87
C GLU A 8 -2.72 1.34 -4.91
N CYS A 9 -3.27 2.24 -4.10
CA CYS A 9 -4.33 1.90 -3.16
C CYS A 9 -5.69 1.92 -3.84
N PRO A 10 -6.44 0.80 -3.89
CA PRO A 10 -7.75 0.76 -4.53
C PRO A 10 -8.85 1.54 -3.78
N CYS A 11 -8.58 2.02 -2.54
CA CYS A 11 -9.53 2.82 -1.77
C CYS A 11 -9.37 4.32 -2.03
N CYS A 12 -8.15 4.87 -1.89
CA CYS A 12 -7.88 6.32 -1.95
C CYS A 12 -7.06 6.74 -3.16
N GLU A 13 -6.73 5.82 -4.08
CA GLU A 13 -5.98 6.08 -5.31
C GLU A 13 -4.58 6.68 -5.07
N VAL A 14 -4.05 6.56 -3.84
CA VAL A 14 -2.67 6.97 -3.55
C VAL A 14 -1.72 6.02 -4.26
N THR A 15 -0.74 6.59 -4.95
CA THR A 15 0.31 5.87 -5.67
C THR A 15 1.65 6.08 -4.99
N ALA A 16 2.53 5.10 -5.09
CA ALA A 16 3.93 5.19 -4.69
C ALA A 16 4.78 4.51 -5.75
N ASP A 17 5.82 5.19 -6.24
CA ASP A 17 6.66 4.73 -7.34
C ASP A 17 8.11 4.39 -6.91
N SER A 18 8.37 4.48 -5.60
CA SER A 18 9.68 4.29 -5.01
C SER A 18 9.63 3.43 -3.75
N ILE A 19 10.74 2.76 -3.43
CA ILE A 19 10.89 1.91 -2.22
C ILE A 19 10.52 2.67 -0.94
N ASN A 20 11.01 3.91 -0.83
CA ASN A 20 10.78 4.76 0.33
C ASN A 20 9.31 5.13 0.46
N GLU A 21 8.67 5.56 -0.63
CA GLU A 21 7.24 5.89 -0.59
C GLU A 21 6.39 4.67 -0.32
N ILE A 22 6.71 3.51 -0.91
CA ILE A 22 5.99 2.29 -0.59
C ILE A 22 6.15 1.97 0.90
N GLU A 23 7.33 2.10 1.49
CA GLU A 23 7.54 1.86 2.91
C GLU A 23 6.74 2.85 3.78
N GLU A 24 6.73 4.13 3.42
CA GLU A 24 6.04 5.19 4.15
C GLU A 24 4.52 5.09 4.02
N VAL A 25 4.01 4.91 2.80
CA VAL A 25 2.59 4.98 2.46
C VAL A 25 1.89 3.64 2.63
N PHE A 26 2.49 2.52 2.20
CA PHE A 26 1.87 1.19 2.22
C PHE A 26 2.45 0.29 3.31
N GLY A 27 3.77 0.37 3.50
CA GLY A 27 4.57 -0.60 4.24
C GLY A 27 4.79 -1.90 3.47
N PHE A 28 5.82 -2.63 3.88
CA PHE A 28 6.09 -3.98 3.40
C PHE A 28 5.55 -5.02 4.40
N ARG A 29 5.09 -6.17 3.90
CA ARG A 29 4.93 -7.38 4.72
C ARG A 29 5.97 -8.41 4.36
N ILE A 30 6.39 -9.15 5.37
CA ILE A 30 7.25 -10.31 5.22
C ILE A 30 6.32 -11.51 5.02
N VAL A 31 6.42 -12.19 3.87
CA VAL A 31 5.73 -13.46 3.64
C VAL A 31 6.57 -14.63 4.15
N GLN A 32 6.00 -15.84 4.21
CA GLN A 32 6.65 -17.03 4.80
C GLN A 32 8.02 -17.37 4.18
N ASN A 33 8.31 -16.93 2.95
CA ASN A 33 9.61 -17.09 2.29
C ASN A 33 10.65 -16.02 2.65
N GLY A 34 10.33 -15.08 3.56
CA GLY A 34 11.21 -13.95 3.90
C GLY A 34 11.18 -12.80 2.90
N GLU A 35 10.41 -12.92 1.81
CA GLU A 35 10.26 -11.85 0.82
C GLU A 35 9.46 -10.68 1.39
N LYS A 36 9.94 -9.47 1.10
CA LYS A 36 9.25 -8.22 1.40
C LYS A 36 8.37 -7.85 0.22
N ILE A 37 7.05 -7.89 0.42
CA ILE A 37 6.11 -7.45 -0.61
C ILE A 37 5.33 -6.22 -0.13
N PRO A 38 5.09 -5.23 -1.02
CA PRO A 38 4.23 -4.10 -0.72
C PRO A 38 2.83 -4.56 -0.30
N GLN A 39 2.21 -3.80 0.60
CA GLN A 39 0.80 -3.97 0.92
C GLN A 39 -0.09 -3.39 -0.20
N SER A 40 -1.26 -4.00 -0.45
CA SER A 40 -2.21 -3.50 -1.46
C SER A 40 -2.97 -2.25 -1.02
N TYR A 41 -3.14 -2.05 0.29
CA TYR A 41 -3.80 -0.86 0.85
C TYR A 41 -2.77 0.02 1.57
N CYS A 42 -2.91 1.33 1.44
CA CYS A 42 -2.09 2.27 2.20
C CYS A 42 -2.35 2.16 3.71
N LYS A 43 -1.37 2.54 4.53
CA LYS A 43 -1.43 2.50 6.00
C LYS A 43 -2.67 3.19 6.54
N ILE A 44 -3.07 4.31 5.93
CA ILE A 44 -4.28 5.07 6.31
C ILE A 44 -5.52 4.22 6.10
N CYS A 45 -5.74 3.72 4.88
CA CYS A 45 -6.92 2.91 4.56
C CYS A 45 -6.93 1.60 5.36
N ARG A 46 -5.77 1.00 5.61
CA ARG A 46 -5.63 -0.19 6.45
C ARG A 46 -6.00 0.10 7.90
N GLY A 47 -5.61 1.26 8.43
CA GLY A 47 -6.00 1.73 9.78
C GLY A 47 -7.50 2.00 9.90
N LEU A 48 -8.11 2.54 8.85
CA LEU A 48 -9.55 2.84 8.78
C LEU A 48 -10.42 1.60 8.50
N ARG A 49 -9.80 0.42 8.32
CA ARG A 49 -10.45 -0.84 7.89
C ARG A 49 -11.32 -0.62 6.65
N CYS A 50 -10.74 0.05 5.64
CA CYS A 50 -11.36 0.19 4.32
C CYS A 50 -11.64 -1.19 3.74
N SER A 51 -12.87 -1.41 3.30
CA SER A 51 -13.27 -2.61 2.56
C SER A 51 -13.87 -2.19 1.21
N PRO A 52 -13.89 -3.07 0.21
CA PRO A 52 -14.57 -2.79 -1.07
C PRO A 52 -16.02 -2.30 -0.87
N ASP A 53 -16.72 -2.89 0.11
CA ASP A 53 -18.11 -2.58 0.46
C ASP A 53 -18.27 -1.35 1.36
N ASN A 54 -17.20 -0.91 2.02
CA ASN A 54 -17.25 0.22 2.96
C ASN A 54 -15.98 1.06 2.83
N LYS A 55 -16.00 1.94 1.82
CA LYS A 55 -14.92 2.87 1.51
C LYS A 55 -14.85 3.97 2.57
N LYS A 56 -14.12 3.69 3.65
CA LYS A 56 -13.79 4.65 4.71
C LYS A 56 -12.53 5.46 4.43
N CYS A 57 -12.06 5.47 3.18
CA CYS A 57 -10.89 6.20 2.76
C CYS A 57 -11.14 7.71 2.88
N GLN A 58 -10.22 8.43 3.54
CA GLN A 58 -10.07 9.86 3.31
C GLN A 58 -9.21 10.03 2.06
N LYS A 59 -9.79 10.62 1.00
CA LYS A 59 -8.97 11.22 -0.06
C LYS A 59 -8.28 12.41 0.58
N ILE A 60 -6.96 12.33 0.74
CA ILE A 60 -6.09 13.44 1.13
C ILE A 60 -5.69 14.19 -0.13
#